data_AF-A0A3Q2XJQ7-F1
#
_entry.id   AF-A0A3Q2XJQ7-F1
#
_cell.length_a   1.000
_cell.length_b   1.000
_cell.length_c   1.000
_cell.angle_alpha   90.00
_cell.angle_beta   90.00
_cell.angle_gamma   90.00
#
_symmetry.space_group_name_H-M   'P 1'
#
loop_
_entity.id
_entity.type
_entity.pdbx_description
1 polymer ?
#
loop_
_entity_poly.entity_id
_entity_poly.type
_entity_poly.pdbx_seq_one_letter_code
_entity_poly.pdbx_strand_id
1 'polypeptide(L)' 'AGSRQTGFLAVPCNRTHLKVWCNPPANGTIYQYQAKPLNGSRSINFSHFAGKTVLFVNVATY' A
#
# COMPACT_ATOMS: atom_id res chain seq x y z
N ALA A 1 -14.70 -6.30 -12.17
CA ALA A 1 -14.74 -5.10 -11.31
C ALA A 1 -13.48 -5.09 -10.46
N GLY A 2 -12.52 -4.24 -10.79
CA GLY A 2 -11.14 -4.28 -10.26
C GLY A 2 -11.00 -3.61 -8.89
N SER A 3 -10.27 -4.27 -8.00
CA SER A 3 -9.93 -3.85 -6.64
C SER A 3 -9.16 -2.51 -6.64
N ARG A 4 -9.70 -1.50 -5.95
CA ARG A 4 -9.00 -0.23 -5.69
C ARG A 4 -7.90 -0.46 -4.67
N GLN A 5 -6.64 -0.52 -5.09
CA GLN A 5 -5.50 -0.50 -4.17
C GLN A 5 -5.24 0.94 -3.71
N THR A 6 -5.65 1.29 -2.49
CA THR A 6 -5.22 2.55 -1.84
C THR A 6 -3.79 2.38 -1.35
N GLY A 7 -2.87 3.21 -1.86
CA GLY A 7 -1.43 3.14 -1.59
C GLY A 7 -0.90 4.35 -0.81
N PHE A 8 0.36 4.26 -0.38
CA PHE A 8 1.02 5.20 0.53
C PHE A 8 1.57 6.48 -0.14
N LEU A 9 1.45 6.60 -1.47
CA LEU A 9 1.89 7.78 -2.20
C LEU A 9 0.81 8.86 -2.15
N ALA A 10 0.87 9.72 -1.14
CA ALA A 10 0.15 10.99 -1.14
C ALA A 10 0.85 11.96 -2.11
N VAL A 11 0.62 11.82 -3.41
CA VAL A 11 0.99 12.85 -4.38
C VAL A 11 -0.09 13.94 -4.33
N PRO A 12 0.24 15.23 -4.15
CA PRO A 12 -0.74 16.29 -4.33
C PRO A 12 -1.24 16.25 -5.78
N CYS A 13 -2.54 15.98 -5.95
CA CYS A 13 -3.22 15.80 -7.24
C CYS A 13 -3.34 17.08 -8.09
N ASN A 14 -2.36 17.99 -8.01
CA ASN A 14 -2.40 19.31 -8.64
C ASN A 14 -1.14 19.66 -9.45
N ARG A 15 -0.44 18.68 -10.03
CA ARG A 15 0.59 18.94 -11.06
C ARG A 15 0.11 18.48 -12.42
N THR A 16 -0.17 19.44 -13.29
CA THR A 16 -0.76 19.32 -14.64
C THR A 16 0.18 18.80 -15.73
N HIS A 17 1.15 17.93 -15.42
CA HIS A 17 2.05 17.40 -16.47
C HIS A 17 2.39 15.90 -16.36
N LEU A 18 1.82 15.16 -15.40
CA LEU A 18 1.92 13.71 -15.32
C LEU A 18 0.52 13.14 -15.10
N LYS A 19 0.13 12.11 -15.86
CA LYS A 19 -1.12 11.37 -15.64
C LYS A 19 -0.95 10.51 -14.37
N VAL A 20 -1.10 11.15 -13.22
CA VAL A 20 -1.13 10.46 -11.92
C VAL A 20 -2.49 9.83 -11.71
N TRP A 21 -2.51 8.53 -11.41
CA TRP A 21 -3.71 7.90 -10.90
C TRP A 21 -3.85 8.33 -9.44
N CYS A 22 -4.73 9.30 -9.21
CA CYS A 22 -5.04 9.77 -7.87
C CYS A 22 -5.92 8.73 -7.17
N ASN A 23 -5.28 7.89 -6.38
CA ASN A 23 -6.01 7.09 -5.41
C ASN A 23 -6.41 8.03 -4.26
N PRO A 24 -7.64 7.90 -3.73
CA PRO A 24 -7.99 8.64 -2.54
C PRO A 24 -6.97 8.33 -1.43
N PRO A 25 -6.64 9.30 -0.57
CA PRO A 25 -5.73 9.06 0.53
C PRO A 25 -6.19 7.82 1.31
N ALA A 26 -5.24 6.95 1.64
CA ALA A 26 -5.51 5.81 2.50
C ALA A 26 -6.00 6.36 3.84
N ASN A 27 -7.28 6.14 4.15
CA ASN A 27 -7.87 6.55 5.42
C ASN A 27 -7.69 5.41 6.43
N GLY A 28 -7.27 5.72 7.65
CA GLY A 28 -7.05 4.74 8.73
C GLY A 28 -5.58 4.32 8.91
N THR A 29 -5.37 3.17 9.54
CA THR A 29 -4.03 2.64 9.84
C THR A 29 -3.68 1.44 8.94
N ILE A 30 -2.42 1.03 8.93
CA ILE A 30 -1.99 -0.14 8.14
C ILE A 30 -2.65 -1.46 8.59
N TYR A 31 -3.24 -1.52 9.79
CA TYR A 31 -3.76 -2.76 10.41
C TYR A 31 -5.01 -3.34 9.73
N GLN A 32 -5.65 -2.60 8.82
CA GLN A 32 -6.77 -3.09 8.02
C GLN A 32 -6.33 -3.74 6.69
N TYR A 33 -5.02 -3.72 6.41
CA TYR A 33 -4.46 -4.25 5.17
C TYR A 33 -3.75 -5.57 5.39
N GLN A 34 -3.60 -6.32 4.31
CA GLN A 34 -2.95 -7.61 4.30
C GLN A 34 -2.10 -7.77 3.05
N ALA A 35 -1.08 -8.62 3.12
CA ALA A 35 -0.22 -8.96 2.00
C ALA A 35 -0.10 -10.47 1.84
N LYS A 36 -0.04 -10.93 0.58
CA LYS A 36 0.33 -12.30 0.28
C LYS A 36 1.87 -12.39 0.27
N PRO A 37 2.48 -13.23 1.11
CA PRO A 37 3.93 -13.44 1.09
C PRO A 37 4.36 -14.14 -0.19
N LEU A 38 5.61 -13.91 -0.62
CA LEU A 38 6.18 -14.56 -1.80
C LEU A 38 6.27 -16.08 -1.64
N ASN A 39 6.63 -16.54 -0.43
CA ASN A 39 6.89 -17.95 -0.14
C ASN A 39 5.74 -18.68 0.57
N GLY A 40 4.52 -18.13 0.54
CA GLY A 40 3.41 -18.68 1.33
C GLY A 40 2.05 -18.55 0.64
N SER A 41 1.14 -19.46 1.00
CA SER A 41 -0.24 -19.46 0.52
C SER A 41 -1.16 -18.58 1.37
N ARG A 42 -0.83 -18.34 2.63
CA ARG A 42 -1.66 -17.59 3.58
C ARG A 42 -1.34 -16.10 3.54
N SER A 43 -2.38 -15.29 3.48
CA SER A 43 -2.29 -13.83 3.59
C SER A 43 -1.86 -13.45 5.01
N ILE A 44 -0.95 -12.47 5.13
CA ILE A 44 -0.47 -11.93 6.40
C ILE A 44 -1.15 -10.59 6.64
N ASN A 45 -1.85 -10.44 7.76
CA ASN A 45 -2.46 -9.19 8.17
C ASN A 45 -1.41 -8.27 8.82
N PHE A 46 -1.40 -6.99 8.47
CA PHE A 46 -0.46 -6.04 9.07
C PHE A 46 -0.79 -5.68 10.52
N SER A 47 -1.98 -6.02 11.02
CA SER A 47 -2.33 -5.93 12.45
C SER A 47 -1.34 -6.66 13.36
N HIS A 48 -0.67 -7.70 12.86
CA HIS A 48 0.38 -8.42 13.60
C HIS A 48 1.62 -7.57 13.91
N PHE A 49 1.78 -6.41 13.26
CA PHE A 49 2.88 -5.48 13.51
C PHE A 49 2.49 -4.31 14.42
N ALA A 50 1.35 -4.39 15.11
CA ALA A 50 0.94 -3.36 16.06
C ALA A 50 2.02 -3.09 17.12
N GLY A 51 2.31 -1.81 17.35
CA GLY A 51 3.35 -1.37 18.29
C GLY A 51 4.78 -1.50 17.77
N LYS A 52 4.98 -1.82 16.48
CA LYS A 52 6.30 -1.85 15.82
C LYS A 52 6.40 -0.77 14.75
N THR A 53 7.61 -0.26 14.52
CA THR A 53 7.90 0.59 13.36
C THR A 53 8.03 -0.29 12.12
N VAL A 54 7.26 0.03 11.07
CA VAL A 54 7.21 -0.74 9.82
C VAL A 54 7.67 0.14 8.66
N LEU A 55 8.63 -0.35 7.87
CA LEU A 55 9.11 0.31 6.65
C LEU A 55 8.60 -0.46 5.42
N PHE A 56 7.88 0.22 4.53
CA PHE A 56 7.44 -0.33 3.25
C PHE A 56 8.44 0.05 2.15
N VAL A 57 9.03 -0.95 1.49
CA VAL A 57 9.98 -0.76 0.40
C VAL A 57 9.44 -1.44 -0.86
N ASN A 58 9.37 -0.69 -1.96
CA ASN A 58 9.08 -1.26 -3.28
C ASN A 58 10.38 -1.81 -3.89
N VAL A 59 10.38 -3.09 -4.28
CA VAL A 59 11.55 -3.79 -4.82
C VAL A 59 11.27 -4.32 -6.23
N ALA A 60 12.28 -4.32 -7.09
CA ALA A 60 12.26 -4.93 -8.43
C ALA A 60 13.60 -5.61 -8.72
N THR A 61 13.58 -6.70 -9.46
CA THR A 61 14.78 -7.40 -9.95
C THR A 61 15.08 -6.99 -11.39
N TYR A 62 16.34 -7.08 -11.80
CA TYR A 62 16.80 -6.83 -13.18
C TYR A 62 16.52 -8.02 -14.10
#